data_AF-A0AAV7IMD0-F1
#
_entry.id   AF-A0AAV7IMD0-F1
#
_cell.length_a   1.000
_cell.length_b   1.000
_cell.length_c   1.000
_cell.angle_alpha   90.00
_cell.angle_beta   90.00
_cell.angle_gamma   90.00
#
_symmetry.space_group_name_H-M   'P 1'
#
loop_
_entity.id
_entity.type
_entity.pdbx_description
1 polymer ?
#
loop_
_entity_poly.entity_id
_entity_poly.type
_entity_poly.pdbx_seq_one_letter_code
_entity_poly.pdbx_strand_id
1 'polypeptide(L)'
;MHYTRVPNESSTTRKIRISMKVAGAVTIVIIWANYCLKHSKMIKTANTFMLMNTKMVYTNEINKSWKKYSVFYILVFLHLILNAGNLYTSYLSYQERFDIRMLTNVFDFVICLHILQYAIILGIIRIKFEELRLKLSELSNDYGIERYVTFVTVKKNNTTLLKVSTIRQGYAVLLDVCDDVSKFYGSSILFSLTYAFGVTVYYSYYALTHSMISAEKSWIDTIDAILPLISVVIAVTAICILANNVTDQMLKFPDVINKLLDVRFFQREIKTELEIFSYQVSHKKIMFQACSLFSIDCGLLRSVSNNNYPILH
;
A
#
# COMPACT_ATOMS: atom_id res chain seq x y z
N MET A 1 11.75 37.36 28.13
CA MET A 1 12.12 36.56 26.95
C MET A 1 13.39 35.80 27.26
N HIS A 2 13.27 34.59 27.80
CA HIS A 2 14.40 33.69 27.98
C HIS A 2 14.54 32.87 26.70
N TYR A 3 15.61 33.14 25.94
CA TYR A 3 16.03 32.29 24.84
C TYR A 3 16.59 31.01 25.42
N THR A 4 15.82 29.92 25.35
CA THR A 4 16.31 28.58 25.67
C THR A 4 17.28 28.16 24.57
N ARG A 5 18.56 28.32 24.89
CA ARG A 5 19.69 27.66 24.24
C ARG A 5 19.32 26.18 24.10
N VAL A 6 19.18 25.69 22.87
CA VAL A 6 19.02 24.25 22.59
C VAL A 6 20.08 23.51 23.41
N PRO A 7 19.71 22.57 24.30
CA PRO A 7 20.66 21.93 25.20
C PRO A 7 21.73 21.23 24.36
N ASN A 8 23.00 21.59 24.60
CA ASN A 8 24.23 21.07 23.99
C ASN A 8 23.99 20.05 22.86
N GLU A 9 23.93 20.50 21.60
CA GLU A 9 24.02 19.60 20.46
C GLU A 9 25.33 18.81 20.57
N SER A 10 25.23 17.55 21.00
CA SER A 10 26.39 16.67 21.02
C SER A 10 26.90 16.48 19.60
N SER A 11 28.21 16.26 19.45
CA SER A 11 28.82 15.95 18.15
C SER A 11 28.07 14.81 17.44
N THR A 12 27.51 13.87 18.21
CA THR A 12 26.70 12.75 17.73
C THR A 12 25.37 13.19 17.11
N THR A 13 24.57 14.04 17.77
CA THR A 13 23.27 14.47 17.22
C THR A 13 23.43 15.31 15.96
N ARG A 14 24.49 16.13 15.90
CA ARG A 14 24.86 16.87 14.69
C ARG A 14 25.21 15.94 13.53
N LYS A 15 26.01 14.89 13.78
CA LYS A 15 26.34 13.88 12.76
C LYS A 15 25.10 13.15 12.24
N ILE A 16 24.23 12.68 13.15
CA ILE A 16 22.98 12.00 12.78
C ILE A 16 22.12 12.90 11.88
N ARG A 17 21.97 14.17 12.24
CA ARG A 17 21.17 15.13 11.45
C ARG A 17 21.72 15.33 10.04
N ILE A 18 23.04 15.45 9.89
CA ILE A 18 23.68 15.59 8.57
C ILE A 18 23.45 14.32 7.76
N SER A 19 23.68 13.14 8.35
CA SER A 19 23.45 11.85 7.68
C SER A 19 22.01 11.69 7.22
N MET A 20 21.03 12.09 8.02
CA MET A 20 19.62 12.06 7.63
C MET A 20 19.32 12.95 6.43
N LYS A 21 19.86 14.17 6.38
CA LYS A 21 19.66 15.05 5.22
C LYS A 21 20.24 14.47 3.95
N VAL A 22 21.45 13.91 4.03
CA VAL A 22 22.08 13.23 2.91
C VAL A 22 21.23 12.03 2.46
N ALA A 23 20.76 11.21 3.40
CA ALA A 23 19.90 10.08 3.11
C ALA A 23 18.55 10.50 2.48
N GLY A 24 17.94 11.57 2.97
CA GLY A 24 16.70 12.13 2.42
C GLY A 24 16.89 12.64 0.99
N ALA A 25 17.95 13.42 0.74
CA ALA A 25 18.28 13.91 -0.59
C ALA A 25 18.55 12.75 -1.57
N VAL A 26 19.35 11.75 -1.17
CA VAL A 26 19.61 10.55 -1.97
C VAL A 26 18.30 9.81 -2.28
N THR A 27 17.43 9.64 -1.29
CA THR A 27 16.14 8.97 -1.47
C THR A 27 15.25 9.71 -2.47
N ILE A 28 15.17 11.04 -2.40
CA ILE A 28 14.41 11.85 -3.35
C ILE A 28 14.98 11.73 -4.77
N VAL A 29 16.29 11.79 -4.92
CA VAL A 29 16.95 11.60 -6.22
C VAL A 29 16.61 10.22 -6.79
N ILE A 30 16.61 9.17 -5.97
CA ILE A 30 16.22 7.82 -6.40
C ILE A 30 14.74 7.75 -6.78
N ILE A 31 13.85 8.41 -6.02
CA ILE A 31 12.43 8.49 -6.36
C ILE A 31 12.27 9.16 -7.73
N TRP A 32 12.86 10.34 -7.92
CA TRP A 32 12.77 11.08 -9.17
C TRP A 32 13.38 10.32 -10.35
N ALA A 33 14.56 9.72 -10.17
CA ALA A 33 15.19 8.89 -11.19
C ALA A 33 14.29 7.72 -11.59
N ASN A 34 13.64 7.05 -10.63
CA ASN A 34 12.68 5.99 -10.94
C ASN A 34 11.48 6.50 -11.74
N TYR A 35 10.91 7.65 -11.35
CA TYR A 35 9.81 8.25 -12.11
C TYR A 35 10.25 8.61 -13.53
N CYS A 36 11.36 9.32 -13.72
CA CYS A 36 11.85 9.71 -15.03
C CYS A 36 12.16 8.50 -15.93
N LEU A 37 12.87 7.50 -15.40
CA LEU A 37 13.32 6.34 -16.19
C LEU A 37 12.20 5.34 -16.49
N LYS A 38 11.21 5.21 -15.60
CA LYS A 38 10.16 4.19 -15.72
C LYS A 38 8.77 4.74 -16.06
N HIS A 39 8.60 6.06 -16.26
CA HIS A 39 7.28 6.67 -16.51
C HIS A 39 6.53 6.01 -17.68
N SER A 40 7.20 5.73 -18.80
CA SER A 40 6.57 5.14 -19.99
C SER A 40 5.96 3.77 -19.68
N LYS A 41 6.67 2.95 -18.90
CA LYS A 41 6.17 1.64 -18.44
C LYS A 41 4.96 1.83 -17.53
N MET A 42 5.03 2.74 -16.57
CA MET A 42 3.93 3.02 -15.65
C MET A 42 2.66 3.50 -16.37
N ILE A 43 2.81 4.38 -17.37
CA ILE A 43 1.67 4.84 -18.19
C ILE A 43 1.05 3.66 -18.94
N LYS A 44 1.86 2.76 -19.49
CA LYS A 44 1.37 1.54 -20.15
C LYS A 44 0.62 0.64 -19.17
N THR A 45 1.13 0.44 -17.96
CA THR A 45 0.46 -0.32 -16.90
C THR A 45 -0.88 0.33 -16.52
N ALA A 46 -0.90 1.64 -16.33
CA ALA A 46 -2.12 2.40 -16.02
C ALA A 46 -3.16 2.31 -17.16
N ASN A 47 -2.73 2.43 -18.42
CA ASN A 47 -3.61 2.28 -19.58
C ASN A 47 -4.17 0.87 -19.69
N THR A 48 -3.35 -0.15 -19.42
CA THR A 48 -3.80 -1.55 -19.41
C THR A 48 -4.84 -1.78 -18.31
N PHE A 49 -4.61 -1.22 -17.13
CA PHE A 49 -5.55 -1.25 -16.01
C PHE A 49 -6.87 -0.51 -16.32
N MET A 50 -6.79 0.67 -16.95
CA MET A 50 -7.96 1.42 -17.40
C MET A 50 -8.76 0.66 -18.46
N LEU A 51 -8.09 0.07 -19.45
CA LEU A 51 -8.73 -0.70 -20.50
C LEU A 51 -9.47 -1.93 -19.93
N MET A 52 -8.84 -2.63 -18.98
CA MET A 52 -9.49 -3.70 -18.23
C MET A 52 -10.75 -3.19 -17.53
N ASN A 53 -10.65 -2.05 -16.84
CA ASN A 53 -11.77 -1.46 -16.15
C ASN A 53 -12.92 -1.12 -17.12
N THR A 54 -12.63 -0.51 -18.27
CA THR A 54 -13.64 -0.20 -19.29
C THR A 54 -14.33 -1.46 -19.83
N LYS A 55 -13.56 -2.52 -20.12
CA LYS A 55 -14.12 -3.81 -20.55
C LYS A 55 -15.00 -4.46 -19.48
N MET A 56 -14.66 -4.27 -18.20
CA MET A 56 -15.45 -4.77 -17.08
C MET A 56 -16.67 -3.91 -16.72
N VAL A 57 -16.61 -2.59 -16.96
CA VAL A 57 -17.72 -1.64 -16.70
C VAL A 57 -18.86 -1.85 -17.70
N TYR A 58 -18.57 -2.28 -18.92
CA TYR A 58 -19.59 -2.68 -19.91
C TYR A 58 -20.51 -3.83 -19.45
N THR A 59 -20.24 -4.46 -18.30
CA THR A 59 -21.00 -5.63 -17.81
C THR A 59 -21.86 -5.40 -16.56
N ASN A 60 -21.83 -4.24 -15.87
CA ASN A 60 -22.85 -3.89 -14.85
C ASN A 60 -22.72 -2.48 -14.23
N GLU A 61 -23.85 -2.02 -13.66
CA GLU A 61 -24.21 -0.67 -13.20
C GLU A 61 -23.29 0.01 -12.18
N ILE A 62 -23.12 1.32 -12.37
CA ILE A 62 -22.03 2.18 -11.88
C ILE A 62 -22.19 2.70 -10.43
N ASN A 63 -23.24 2.35 -9.67
CA ASN A 63 -23.67 3.27 -8.60
C ASN A 63 -23.28 2.98 -7.13
N LYS A 64 -22.16 2.29 -6.81
CA LYS A 64 -21.70 2.14 -5.39
C LYS A 64 -20.19 2.35 -5.13
N SER A 65 -19.43 2.77 -6.14
CA SER A 65 -17.95 2.75 -6.12
C SER A 65 -17.27 3.75 -5.17
N TRP A 66 -17.79 4.98 -5.03
CA TRP A 66 -17.09 6.09 -4.37
C TRP A 66 -16.75 5.87 -2.90
N LYS A 67 -17.60 5.15 -2.15
CA LYS A 67 -17.33 4.80 -0.74
C LYS A 67 -16.12 3.88 -0.57
N LYS A 68 -15.74 3.11 -1.60
CA LYS A 68 -14.57 2.22 -1.53
C LYS A 68 -13.25 2.99 -1.61
N TYR A 69 -13.25 4.15 -2.28
CA TYR A 69 -12.07 4.99 -2.47
C TYR A 69 -11.96 6.11 -1.42
N SER A 70 -13.01 6.38 -0.63
CA SER A 70 -13.03 7.45 0.39
C SER A 70 -11.90 7.33 1.41
N VAL A 71 -11.53 6.10 1.78
CA VAL A 71 -10.42 5.83 2.71
C VAL A 71 -9.09 6.41 2.17
N PHE A 72 -8.86 6.37 0.86
CA PHE A 72 -7.63 6.91 0.27
C PHE A 72 -7.58 8.44 0.35
N TYR A 73 -8.72 9.10 0.10
CA TYR A 73 -8.83 10.55 0.27
C TYR A 73 -8.60 10.96 1.73
N ILE A 74 -9.16 10.19 2.68
CA ILE A 74 -8.95 10.42 4.12
C ILE A 74 -7.46 10.29 4.48
N LEU A 75 -6.77 9.26 3.98
CA LEU A 75 -5.34 9.07 4.25
C LEU A 75 -4.49 10.24 3.72
N VAL A 76 -4.75 10.70 2.49
CA VAL A 76 -4.03 11.85 1.91
C VAL A 76 -4.33 13.11 2.69
N PHE A 77 -5.61 13.37 3.00
CA PHE A 77 -6.02 14.54 3.77
C PHE A 77 -5.40 14.57 5.16
N LEU A 78 -5.40 13.43 5.86
CA LEU A 78 -4.77 13.28 7.17
C LEU A 78 -3.26 13.54 7.08
N HIS A 79 -2.59 13.01 6.05
CA HIS A 79 -1.17 13.27 5.82
C HIS A 79 -0.89 14.77 5.58
N LEU A 80 -1.72 15.46 4.80
CA LEU A 80 -1.60 16.91 4.58
C LEU A 80 -1.76 17.70 5.89
N ILE A 81 -2.77 17.36 6.71
CA ILE A 81 -2.98 18.01 8.01
C ILE A 81 -1.78 17.80 8.93
N LEU A 82 -1.28 16.57 9.04
CA LEU A 82 -0.14 16.26 9.92
C LEU A 82 1.12 17.02 9.50
N ASN A 83 1.37 17.15 8.19
CA ASN A 83 2.53 17.91 7.70
C ASN A 83 2.36 19.42 7.83
N ALA A 84 1.15 19.94 7.62
CA ALA A 84 0.86 21.35 7.90
C ALA A 84 1.07 21.68 9.39
N GLY A 85 0.60 20.79 10.28
CA GLY A 85 0.85 20.87 11.72
C GLY A 85 2.35 20.84 12.04
N ASN A 86 3.09 19.89 11.46
CA ASN A 86 4.54 19.77 11.65
C ASN A 86 5.31 21.01 11.17
N LEU A 87 4.94 21.57 10.01
CA LEU A 87 5.53 22.83 9.52
C LEU A 87 5.25 23.99 10.47
N TYR A 88 4.01 24.09 10.96
CA TYR A 88 3.61 25.14 11.89
C TYR A 88 4.34 25.04 13.24
N THR A 89 4.44 23.84 13.82
CA THR A 89 5.18 23.64 15.08
C THR A 89 6.67 23.88 14.90
N SER A 90 7.25 23.44 13.78
CA SER A 90 8.64 23.72 13.45
C SER A 90 8.93 25.22 13.31
N TYR A 91 8.01 25.98 12.74
CA TYR A 91 8.12 27.44 12.65
C TYR A 91 8.15 28.10 14.02
N LEU A 92 7.27 27.66 14.93
CA LEU A 92 7.20 28.19 16.29
C LEU A 92 8.44 27.80 17.13
N SER A 93 8.91 26.55 17.02
CA SER A 93 10.03 26.04 17.82
C SER A 93 11.41 26.51 17.35
N TYR A 94 11.58 26.79 16.05
CA TYR A 94 12.91 27.02 15.45
C TYR A 94 13.00 28.31 14.63
N GLN A 95 12.45 29.43 15.11
CA GLN A 95 12.41 30.70 14.36
C GLN A 95 13.75 31.10 13.70
N GLU A 96 14.88 31.00 14.42
CA GLU A 96 16.21 31.38 13.88
C GLU A 96 16.85 30.32 12.96
N ARG A 97 16.34 29.08 12.97
CA ARG A 97 16.90 27.95 12.18
C ARG A 97 15.83 27.28 11.32
N PHE A 98 14.77 28.02 11.00
CA PHE A 98 13.61 27.49 10.31
C PHE A 98 13.97 26.91 8.96
N ASP A 99 14.84 27.56 8.18
CA ASP A 99 15.26 27.10 6.85
C ASP A 99 15.85 25.69 6.88
N ILE A 100 16.67 25.41 7.90
CA ILE A 100 17.33 24.12 8.07
C ILE A 100 16.32 23.02 8.42
N ARG A 101 15.32 23.36 9.24
CA ARG A 101 14.25 22.46 9.67
C ARG A 101 13.23 22.23 8.55
N MET A 102 12.92 23.26 7.78
CA MET A 102 12.03 23.23 6.63
C MET A 102 12.51 22.21 5.59
N LEU A 103 13.82 22.17 5.30
CA LEU A 103 14.36 21.20 4.35
C LEU A 103 14.11 19.74 4.78
N THR A 104 14.31 19.42 6.06
CA THR A 104 14.02 18.08 6.58
C THR A 104 12.52 17.77 6.51
N ASN A 105 11.65 18.73 6.84
CA ASN A 105 10.20 18.57 6.74
C ASN A 105 9.75 18.33 5.29
N VAL A 106 10.37 18.98 4.31
CA VAL A 106 10.11 18.71 2.88
C VAL A 106 10.51 17.29 2.51
N PHE A 107 11.64 16.79 3.01
CA PHE A 107 12.05 15.41 2.75
C PHE A 107 11.10 14.39 3.37
N ASP A 108 10.74 14.60 4.63
CA ASP A 108 9.78 13.76 5.36
C ASP A 108 8.43 13.73 4.63
N PHE A 109 7.93 14.89 4.20
CA PHE A 109 6.70 15.02 3.41
C PHE A 109 6.76 14.22 2.11
N VAL A 110 7.77 14.46 1.26
CA VAL A 110 7.87 13.81 -0.06
C VAL A 110 8.01 12.30 0.08
N ILE A 111 8.83 11.82 1.01
CA ILE A 111 9.10 10.40 1.18
C ILE A 111 7.87 9.68 1.77
N CYS A 112 7.22 10.24 2.79
CA CYS A 112 5.99 9.67 3.33
C CYS A 112 4.84 9.69 2.31
N LEU A 113 4.71 10.76 1.53
CA LEU A 113 3.73 10.84 0.45
C LEU A 113 3.98 9.77 -0.62
N HIS A 114 5.24 9.51 -0.96
CA HIS A 114 5.61 8.45 -1.91
C HIS A 114 5.24 7.05 -1.39
N ILE A 115 5.50 6.76 -0.11
CA ILE A 115 5.05 5.51 0.54
C ILE A 115 3.53 5.39 0.48
N LEU A 116 2.82 6.48 0.81
CA LEU A 116 1.37 6.49 0.80
C LEU A 116 0.78 6.34 -0.61
N GLN A 117 1.40 6.96 -1.61
CA GLN A 117 1.01 6.81 -3.01
C GLN A 117 1.08 5.34 -3.45
N TYR A 118 2.16 4.64 -3.10
CA TYR A 118 2.27 3.22 -3.39
C TYR A 118 1.18 2.42 -2.65
N ALA A 119 0.94 2.72 -1.37
CA ALA A 119 -0.13 2.11 -0.60
C ALA A 119 -1.51 2.28 -1.27
N ILE A 120 -1.83 3.47 -1.76
CA ILE A 120 -3.09 3.77 -2.47
C ILE A 120 -3.22 2.93 -3.74
N ILE A 121 -2.14 2.81 -4.53
CA ILE A 121 -2.16 1.97 -5.75
C ILE A 121 -2.46 0.52 -5.40
N LEU A 122 -1.84 -0.03 -4.35
CA LEU A 122 -2.16 -1.37 -3.85
C LEU A 122 -3.62 -1.48 -3.38
N GLY A 123 -4.14 -0.44 -2.73
CA GLY A 123 -5.55 -0.36 -2.34
C GLY A 123 -6.51 -0.40 -3.54
N ILE A 124 -6.19 0.30 -4.63
CA ILE A 124 -6.98 0.28 -5.87
C ILE A 124 -6.94 -1.13 -6.50
N ILE A 125 -5.76 -1.74 -6.57
CA ILE A 125 -5.58 -3.11 -7.07
C ILE A 125 -6.40 -4.11 -6.23
N ARG A 126 -6.37 -3.99 -4.90
CA ARG A 126 -7.17 -4.82 -3.98
C ARG A 126 -8.65 -4.74 -4.31
N ILE A 127 -9.19 -3.53 -4.48
CA ILE A 127 -10.61 -3.33 -4.82
C ILE A 127 -10.95 -4.06 -6.12
N LYS A 128 -10.05 -4.08 -7.11
CA LYS A 128 -10.27 -4.80 -8.38
C LYS A 128 -10.21 -6.31 -8.25
N PHE A 129 -9.31 -6.86 -7.44
CA PHE A 129 -9.36 -8.28 -7.11
C PHE A 129 -10.66 -8.66 -6.40
N GLU A 130 -11.12 -7.83 -5.47
CA GLU A 130 -12.38 -8.04 -4.78
C GLU A 130 -13.58 -8.00 -5.74
N GLU A 131 -13.62 -7.03 -6.66
CA GLU A 131 -14.67 -6.92 -7.69
C GLU A 131 -14.69 -8.14 -8.63
N LEU A 132 -13.54 -8.60 -9.11
CA LEU A 132 -13.45 -9.83 -9.92
C LEU A 132 -13.92 -11.06 -9.14
N ARG A 133 -13.50 -11.17 -7.88
CA ARG A 133 -13.88 -12.29 -7.01
C ARG A 133 -15.38 -12.30 -6.73
N LEU A 134 -15.99 -11.14 -6.47
CA LEU A 134 -17.43 -11.03 -6.26
C LEU A 134 -18.20 -11.46 -7.51
N LYS A 135 -17.78 -11.01 -8.70
CA LYS A 135 -18.38 -11.47 -9.97
C LYS A 135 -18.27 -12.98 -10.16
N LEU A 136 -17.15 -13.58 -9.76
CA LEU A 136 -16.97 -15.03 -9.81
C LEU A 136 -17.86 -15.75 -8.79
N SER A 137 -18.03 -15.16 -7.60
CA SER A 137 -18.89 -15.71 -6.55
C SER A 137 -20.37 -15.60 -6.89
N GLU A 138 -20.79 -14.54 -7.60
CA GLU A 138 -22.17 -14.40 -8.12
C GLU A 138 -22.51 -15.57 -9.03
N LEU A 139 -21.59 -15.95 -9.94
CA LEU A 139 -21.77 -17.17 -10.75
C LEU A 139 -21.96 -18.40 -9.85
N SER A 140 -21.15 -18.55 -8.79
CA SER A 140 -21.29 -19.70 -7.89
C SER A 140 -22.64 -19.74 -7.17
N ASN A 141 -23.23 -18.59 -6.87
CA ASN A 141 -24.52 -18.49 -6.18
C ASN A 141 -25.68 -18.73 -7.13
N ASP A 142 -25.64 -18.16 -8.34
CA ASP A 142 -26.64 -18.38 -9.39
C ASP A 142 -26.80 -19.89 -9.68
N TYR A 143 -25.69 -20.62 -9.81
CA TYR A 143 -25.70 -22.08 -10.03
C TYR A 143 -25.82 -22.92 -8.74
N GLY A 144 -25.54 -22.32 -7.58
CA GLY A 144 -25.71 -22.95 -6.27
C GLY A 144 -27.17 -23.04 -5.85
N ILE A 145 -28.01 -22.09 -6.27
CA ILE A 145 -29.46 -22.09 -6.03
C ILE A 145 -30.17 -23.10 -6.97
N GLU A 146 -29.68 -23.25 -8.21
CA GLU A 146 -30.16 -24.29 -9.15
C GLU A 146 -29.86 -25.72 -8.68
N ARG A 147 -28.97 -25.95 -7.69
CA ARG A 147 -28.80 -27.28 -7.07
C ARG A 147 -30.06 -27.78 -6.36
N TYR A 148 -30.99 -26.90 -5.98
CA TYR A 148 -32.16 -27.26 -5.17
C TYR A 148 -33.49 -27.23 -5.93
N VAL A 149 -33.54 -26.59 -7.11
CA VAL A 149 -34.80 -26.38 -7.84
C VAL A 149 -34.62 -26.80 -9.30
N THR A 150 -34.84 -28.10 -9.54
CA THR A 150 -35.48 -28.69 -10.73
C THR A 150 -34.85 -28.46 -12.13
N PHE A 151 -34.91 -29.51 -12.94
CA PHE A 151 -34.65 -29.63 -14.38
C PHE A 151 -35.24 -28.48 -15.24
N VAL A 152 -34.63 -27.29 -15.22
CA VAL A 152 -34.98 -26.21 -16.15
C VAL A 152 -33.89 -26.10 -17.21
N THR A 153 -34.33 -26.36 -18.45
CA THR A 153 -33.68 -26.09 -19.73
C THR A 153 -32.43 -25.20 -19.66
N VAL A 154 -31.30 -25.84 -19.97
CA VAL A 154 -29.98 -25.27 -20.27
C VAL A 154 -30.11 -24.13 -21.29
N LYS A 155 -30.36 -22.90 -20.84
CA LYS A 155 -30.40 -21.72 -21.69
C LYS A 155 -29.15 -20.86 -21.43
N LYS A 156 -28.25 -20.91 -22.42
CA LYS A 156 -27.11 -20.00 -22.69
C LYS A 156 -25.78 -20.25 -21.95
N ASN A 157 -25.23 -21.46 -22.09
CA ASN A 157 -23.88 -21.80 -21.62
C ASN A 157 -22.73 -20.97 -22.22
N ASN A 158 -22.89 -20.46 -23.46
CA ASN A 158 -21.86 -19.63 -24.10
C ASN A 158 -21.59 -18.32 -23.32
N THR A 159 -22.60 -17.75 -22.65
CA THR A 159 -22.40 -16.53 -21.87
C THR A 159 -21.64 -16.78 -20.57
N THR A 160 -21.80 -17.95 -19.95
CA THR A 160 -21.10 -18.31 -18.71
C THR A 160 -19.63 -18.62 -18.99
N LEU A 161 -19.35 -19.37 -20.06
CA LEU A 161 -17.98 -19.58 -20.54
C LEU A 161 -17.28 -18.25 -20.81
N LEU A 162 -17.95 -17.32 -21.50
CA LEU A 162 -17.41 -15.98 -21.76
C LEU A 162 -17.16 -15.19 -20.47
N LYS A 163 -18.06 -15.25 -19.49
CA LYS A 163 -17.90 -14.59 -18.18
C LYS A 163 -16.70 -15.15 -17.41
N VAL A 164 -16.59 -16.47 -17.29
CA VAL A 164 -15.46 -17.14 -16.61
C VAL A 164 -14.15 -16.79 -17.30
N SER A 165 -14.10 -16.87 -18.63
CA SER A 165 -12.90 -16.51 -19.39
C SER A 165 -12.52 -15.04 -19.23
N THR A 166 -13.51 -14.13 -19.21
CA THR A 166 -13.28 -12.69 -18.97
C THR A 166 -12.73 -12.44 -17.57
N ILE A 167 -13.26 -13.11 -16.54
CA ILE A 167 -12.77 -13.00 -15.17
C ILE A 167 -11.32 -13.51 -15.07
N ARG A 168 -11.02 -14.66 -15.68
CA ARG A 168 -9.67 -15.23 -15.72
C ARG A 168 -8.68 -14.29 -16.40
N GLN A 169 -9.05 -13.72 -17.55
CA GLN A 169 -8.23 -12.72 -18.23
C GLN A 169 -8.03 -11.47 -17.38
N GLY A 170 -9.08 -10.98 -16.71
CA GLY A 170 -8.98 -9.87 -15.77
C GLY A 170 -8.03 -10.17 -14.61
N TYR A 171 -8.08 -11.38 -14.05
CA TYR A 171 -7.16 -11.82 -13.00
C TYR A 171 -5.71 -11.83 -13.50
N ALA A 172 -5.46 -12.38 -14.70
CA ALA A 172 -4.12 -12.37 -15.30
C ALA A 172 -3.59 -10.95 -15.52
N VAL A 173 -4.42 -10.03 -16.02
CA VAL A 173 -4.05 -8.62 -16.19
C VAL A 173 -3.72 -7.96 -14.85
N LEU A 174 -4.49 -8.22 -13.79
CA LEU A 174 -4.17 -7.68 -12.46
C LEU A 174 -2.86 -8.23 -11.92
N LEU A 175 -2.53 -9.50 -12.18
CA LEU A 175 -1.23 -10.05 -11.79
C LEU A 175 -0.09 -9.31 -12.50
N ASP A 176 -0.22 -9.08 -13.81
CA ASP A 176 0.80 -8.34 -14.58
C ASP A 176 0.93 -6.90 -14.06
N VAL A 177 -0.19 -6.23 -13.74
CA VAL A 177 -0.20 -4.89 -13.12
C VAL A 177 0.49 -4.91 -11.75
N CYS A 178 0.23 -5.90 -10.91
CA CYS A 178 0.91 -6.04 -9.61
C CYS A 178 2.42 -6.17 -9.76
N ASP A 179 2.88 -7.00 -10.71
CA ASP A 179 4.30 -7.21 -10.99
C ASP A 179 4.96 -5.92 -11.51
N ASP A 180 4.32 -5.23 -12.46
CA ASP A 180 4.78 -3.95 -12.99
C ASP A 180 4.89 -2.88 -11.89
N VAL A 181 3.85 -2.76 -11.06
CA VAL A 181 3.81 -1.80 -9.94
C VAL A 181 4.89 -2.14 -8.91
N SER A 182 5.06 -3.42 -8.55
CA SER A 182 6.10 -3.85 -7.61
C SER A 182 7.50 -3.56 -8.15
N LYS A 183 7.75 -3.76 -9.45
CA LYS A 183 9.03 -3.44 -10.11
C LYS A 183 9.27 -1.93 -10.24
N PHE A 184 8.20 -1.15 -10.40
CA PHE A 184 8.29 0.30 -10.44
C PHE A 184 8.72 0.86 -9.08
N TYR A 185 7.96 0.54 -8.03
CA TYR A 185 8.18 1.08 -6.68
C TYR A 185 9.31 0.40 -5.91
N GLY A 186 9.64 -0.86 -6.23
CA GLY A 186 10.49 -1.73 -5.42
C GLY A 186 11.83 -1.13 -4.95
N SER A 187 12.57 -0.43 -5.82
CA SER A 187 13.81 0.23 -5.40
C SER A 187 13.54 1.49 -4.59
N SER A 188 12.68 2.39 -5.08
CA SER A 188 12.35 3.63 -4.37
C SER A 188 11.79 3.39 -2.96
N ILE A 189 10.91 2.40 -2.80
CA ILE A 189 10.27 2.11 -1.53
C ILE A 189 11.25 1.54 -0.51
N LEU A 190 12.27 0.80 -0.96
CA LEU A 190 13.34 0.31 -0.09
C LEU A 190 14.05 1.49 0.58
N PHE A 191 14.52 2.45 -0.21
CA PHE A 191 15.18 3.65 0.32
C PHE A 191 14.23 4.51 1.15
N SER A 192 12.97 4.64 0.75
CA SER A 192 11.95 5.34 1.55
C SER A 192 11.71 4.69 2.91
N LEU A 193 11.65 3.36 2.99
CA LEU A 193 11.48 2.63 4.25
C LEU A 193 12.75 2.73 5.12
N THR A 194 13.95 2.65 4.54
CA THR A 194 15.20 2.88 5.27
C THR A 194 15.26 4.29 5.86
N TYR A 195 14.87 5.31 5.08
CA TYR A 195 14.78 6.68 5.57
C TYR A 195 13.73 6.82 6.68
N ALA A 196 12.52 6.27 6.48
CA ALA A 196 11.45 6.28 7.46
C ALA A 196 11.85 5.62 8.80
N PHE A 197 12.64 4.55 8.76
CA PHE A 197 13.22 3.94 9.95
C PHE A 197 14.17 4.90 10.67
N GLY A 198 15.09 5.55 9.95
CA GLY A 198 16.00 6.55 10.51
C GLY A 198 15.26 7.74 11.14
N VAL A 199 14.22 8.23 10.48
CA VAL A 199 13.29 9.25 10.98
C VAL A 199 12.63 8.79 12.27
N THR A 200 12.12 7.56 12.31
CA THR A 200 11.47 6.99 13.49
C THR A 200 12.42 6.92 14.69
N VAL A 201 13.66 6.47 14.49
CA VAL A 201 14.69 6.43 15.54
C VAL A 201 15.04 7.83 16.04
N TYR A 202 15.27 8.76 15.11
CA TYR A 202 15.63 10.14 15.43
C TYR A 202 14.53 10.83 16.25
N TYR A 203 13.30 10.85 15.74
CA TYR A 203 12.21 11.55 16.41
C TYR A 203 11.76 10.86 17.69
N SER A 204 11.88 9.53 17.80
CA SER A 204 11.64 8.81 19.06
C SER A 204 12.64 9.25 20.13
N TYR A 205 13.92 9.36 19.79
CA TYR A 205 14.94 9.89 20.71
C TYR A 205 14.59 11.32 21.16
N TYR A 206 14.26 12.20 20.22
CA TYR A 206 13.88 13.58 20.56
C TYR A 206 12.62 13.64 21.43
N ALA A 207 11.57 12.89 21.10
CA ALA A 207 10.34 12.83 21.89
C ALA A 207 10.59 12.34 23.33
N LEU A 208 11.45 11.32 23.51
CA LEU A 208 11.83 10.82 24.82
C LEU A 208 12.63 11.86 25.62
N THR A 209 13.62 12.51 24.99
CA THR A 209 14.44 13.54 25.67
C THR A 209 13.60 14.72 26.16
N HIS A 210 12.67 15.23 25.33
CA HIS A 210 11.78 16.31 25.74
C HIS A 210 10.79 15.88 26.84
N SER A 211 10.35 14.61 26.82
CA SER A 211 9.42 14.07 27.81
C SER A 211 10.07 13.86 29.19
N MET A 212 11.33 13.40 29.21
CA MET A 212 12.01 12.95 30.44
C MET A 212 12.94 13.98 31.07
N ILE A 213 13.60 14.86 30.30
CA ILE A 213 14.75 15.64 30.78
C ILE A 213 14.43 17.13 30.94
N SER A 214 13.42 17.68 30.26
CA SER A 214 13.18 19.13 30.26
C SER A 214 12.45 19.61 31.52
N ALA A 215 13.13 20.43 32.34
CA ALA A 215 12.56 21.10 33.51
C ALA A 215 11.51 22.17 33.13
N GLU A 216 11.62 22.75 31.94
CA GLU A 216 10.60 23.60 31.31
C GLU A 216 10.06 22.88 30.07
N LYS A 217 8.85 22.33 30.16
CA LYS A 217 8.22 21.58 29.07
C LYS A 217 7.54 22.53 28.10
N SER A 218 8.23 22.91 27.03
CA SER A 218 7.55 23.48 25.86
C SER A 218 6.72 22.39 25.20
N TRP A 219 5.41 22.50 25.32
CA TRP A 219 4.46 21.57 24.68
C TRP A 219 4.61 21.60 23.15
N ILE A 220 5.02 22.73 22.57
CA ILE A 220 5.24 22.91 21.13
C ILE A 220 6.39 22.01 20.64
N ASP A 221 7.52 21.97 21.36
CA ASP A 221 8.68 21.14 20.99
C ASP A 221 8.37 19.65 21.09
N THR A 222 7.51 19.28 22.04
CA THR A 222 7.03 17.90 22.19
C THR A 222 6.15 17.49 21.00
N ILE A 223 5.24 18.37 20.57
CA ILE A 223 4.39 18.11 19.40
C ILE A 223 5.21 18.05 18.11
N ASP A 224 6.21 18.94 17.96
CA ASP A 224 7.12 18.94 16.80
C ASP A 224 7.91 17.62 16.67
N ALA A 225 8.21 16.96 17.78
CA ALA A 225 8.84 15.64 17.76
C ALA A 225 7.86 14.49 17.47
N ILE A 226 6.60 14.60 17.90
CA ILE A 226 5.60 13.52 17.80
C ILE A 226 4.89 13.49 16.44
N LEU A 227 4.56 14.64 15.85
CA LEU A 227 3.82 14.69 14.57
C LEU A 227 4.53 13.94 13.42
N PRO A 228 5.85 14.08 13.22
CA PRO A 228 6.58 13.29 12.23
C PRO A 228 6.49 11.79 12.45
N LEU A 229 6.55 11.34 13.72
CA LEU A 229 6.40 9.91 14.06
C LEU A 229 5.03 9.38 13.66
N ILE A 230 3.96 10.11 13.99
CA ILE A 230 2.60 9.72 13.61
C ILE A 230 2.46 9.63 12.09
N SER A 231 2.98 10.61 11.36
CA SER A 231 2.95 10.63 9.89
C SER A 231 3.66 9.40 9.28
N VAL A 232 4.85 9.07 9.78
CA VAL A 232 5.62 7.91 9.30
C VAL A 232 4.91 6.60 9.63
N VAL A 233 4.43 6.44 10.87
CA VAL A 233 3.73 5.23 11.31
C VAL A 233 2.48 5.00 10.46
N ILE A 234 1.70 6.04 10.17
CA ILE A 234 0.52 5.93 9.30
C ILE A 234 0.93 5.48 7.90
N ALA A 235 1.95 6.10 7.29
CA ALA A 235 2.38 5.75 5.93
C ALA A 235 2.88 4.30 5.83
N VAL A 236 3.76 3.88 6.75
CA VAL A 236 4.33 2.52 6.78
C VAL A 236 3.26 1.48 7.11
N THR A 237 2.34 1.80 8.02
CA THR A 237 1.23 0.89 8.37
C THR A 237 0.27 0.74 7.19
N ALA A 238 -0.07 1.84 6.50
CA ALA A 238 -0.96 1.82 5.36
C ALA A 238 -0.43 0.93 4.23
N ILE A 239 0.86 1.05 3.88
CA ILE A 239 1.45 0.20 2.83
C ILE A 239 1.46 -1.28 3.24
N CYS A 240 1.81 -1.61 4.49
CA CYS A 240 1.86 -3.00 4.95
C CYS A 240 0.46 -3.65 4.97
N ILE A 241 -0.54 -2.93 5.50
CA ILE A 241 -1.93 -3.40 5.54
C ILE A 241 -2.47 -3.58 4.12
N LEU A 242 -2.25 -2.62 3.23
CA LEU A 242 -2.80 -2.70 1.88
C LEU A 242 -2.10 -3.75 1.02
N ALA A 243 -0.78 -3.92 1.16
CA ALA A 243 -0.05 -5.01 0.53
C ALA A 243 -0.57 -6.38 1.01
N ASN A 244 -0.72 -6.57 2.33
CA ASN A 244 -1.26 -7.80 2.89
C ASN A 244 -2.70 -8.07 2.43
N ASN A 245 -3.53 -7.03 2.35
CA ASN A 245 -4.91 -7.15 1.89
C ASN A 245 -5.01 -7.58 0.41
N VAL A 246 -4.09 -7.14 -0.46
CA VAL A 246 -4.05 -7.64 -1.85
C VAL A 246 -3.76 -9.13 -1.86
N THR A 247 -2.73 -9.57 -1.13
CA THR A 247 -2.36 -10.99 -1.02
C THR A 247 -3.52 -11.83 -0.46
N ASP A 248 -4.20 -11.35 0.59
CA ASP A 248 -5.38 -11.99 1.17
C ASP A 248 -6.53 -12.10 0.16
N GLN A 249 -6.78 -11.06 -0.67
CA GLN A 249 -7.80 -11.18 -1.73
C GLN A 249 -7.42 -12.23 -2.77
N MET A 250 -6.14 -12.35 -3.13
CA MET A 250 -5.68 -13.38 -4.07
C MET A 250 -5.86 -14.79 -3.51
N LEU A 251 -5.61 -15.00 -2.20
CA LEU A 251 -5.78 -16.30 -1.54
C LEU A 251 -7.22 -16.78 -1.42
N LYS A 252 -8.21 -15.90 -1.64
CA LYS A 252 -9.64 -16.24 -1.59
C LYS A 252 -10.20 -16.75 -2.92
N PHE A 253 -9.47 -16.61 -4.03
CA PHE A 253 -9.92 -17.11 -5.34
C PHE A 253 -10.04 -18.65 -5.42
N PRO A 254 -9.09 -19.45 -4.91
CA PRO A 254 -9.18 -20.92 -4.95
C PRO A 254 -10.49 -21.46 -4.38
N ASP A 255 -10.93 -20.94 -3.22
CA ASP A 255 -12.16 -21.39 -2.57
C ASP A 255 -13.40 -21.15 -3.45
N VAL A 256 -13.46 -20.02 -4.14
CA VAL A 256 -14.58 -19.70 -5.06
C VAL A 256 -14.52 -20.56 -6.31
N ILE A 257 -13.33 -20.80 -6.86
CA ILE A 257 -13.13 -21.65 -8.04
C ILE A 257 -13.48 -23.10 -7.72
N ASN A 258 -13.07 -23.63 -6.56
CA ASN A 258 -13.38 -24.98 -6.14
C ASN A 258 -14.90 -25.20 -5.98
N LYS A 259 -15.61 -24.23 -5.38
CA LYS A 259 -17.08 -24.27 -5.32
C LYS A 259 -17.74 -24.33 -6.69
N LEU A 260 -17.17 -23.63 -7.68
CA LEU A 260 -17.65 -23.67 -9.07
C LEU A 260 -17.32 -25.01 -9.75
N LEU A 261 -16.13 -25.59 -9.51
CA LEU A 261 -15.76 -26.91 -10.05
C LEU A 261 -16.68 -28.03 -9.55
N ASP A 262 -17.18 -27.92 -8.32
CA ASP A 262 -18.13 -28.87 -7.74
C ASP A 262 -19.55 -28.81 -8.37
N VAL A 263 -19.84 -27.83 -9.22
CA VAL A 263 -21.14 -27.72 -9.91
C VAL A 263 -21.25 -28.81 -10.98
N ARG A 264 -22.18 -29.75 -10.78
CA ARG A 264 -22.32 -30.94 -11.64
C ARG A 264 -22.80 -30.63 -13.06
N PHE A 265 -23.62 -29.59 -13.23
CA PHE A 265 -24.28 -29.26 -14.50
C PHE A 265 -23.43 -28.41 -15.45
N PHE A 266 -22.22 -28.00 -15.06
CA PHE A 266 -21.33 -27.29 -15.98
C PHE A 266 -20.88 -28.19 -17.13
N GLN A 267 -20.96 -27.64 -18.33
CA GLN A 267 -20.39 -28.23 -19.53
C GLN A 267 -18.88 -28.42 -19.39
N ARG A 268 -18.35 -29.37 -20.16
CA ARG A 268 -16.93 -29.73 -20.16
C ARG A 268 -16.04 -28.51 -20.41
N GLU A 269 -16.43 -27.63 -21.33
CA GLU A 269 -15.68 -26.42 -21.69
C GLU A 269 -15.56 -25.44 -20.52
N ILE A 270 -16.62 -25.26 -19.73
CA ILE A 270 -16.62 -24.38 -18.55
C ILE A 270 -15.73 -24.99 -17.46
N LYS A 271 -15.82 -26.31 -17.24
CA LYS A 271 -14.95 -27.02 -16.28
C LYS A 271 -13.48 -26.91 -16.67
N THR A 272 -13.15 -27.12 -17.94
CA THR A 272 -11.78 -26.96 -18.44
C THR A 272 -11.27 -25.53 -18.24
N GLU A 273 -12.08 -24.51 -18.52
CA GLU A 273 -11.67 -23.12 -18.27
C GLU A 273 -11.47 -22.81 -16.77
N LEU A 274 -12.30 -23.38 -15.89
CA LEU A 274 -12.15 -23.28 -14.43
C LEU A 274 -10.92 -24.05 -13.91
N GLU A 275 -10.59 -25.21 -14.47
CA GLU A 275 -9.38 -25.96 -14.15
C GLU A 275 -8.13 -25.16 -14.54
N ILE A 276 -8.13 -24.57 -15.74
CA ILE A 276 -7.06 -23.65 -16.18
C ILE A 276 -6.96 -22.46 -15.22
N PHE A 277 -8.09 -21.89 -14.80
CA PHE A 277 -8.08 -20.78 -13.85
C PHE A 277 -7.55 -21.21 -12.47
N SER A 278 -7.98 -22.35 -11.95
CA SER A 278 -7.50 -22.92 -10.68
C SER A 278 -5.99 -23.13 -10.72
N TYR A 279 -5.47 -23.66 -11.83
CA TYR A 279 -4.04 -23.80 -12.07
C TYR A 279 -3.32 -22.45 -12.02
N GLN A 280 -3.85 -21.43 -12.71
CA GLN A 280 -3.26 -20.09 -12.73
C GLN A 280 -3.20 -19.45 -11.33
N VAL A 281 -4.29 -19.51 -10.56
CA VAL A 281 -4.35 -18.95 -9.21
C VAL A 281 -3.39 -19.67 -8.26
N SER A 282 -3.25 -20.99 -8.41
CA SER A 282 -2.40 -21.80 -7.53
C SER A 282 -0.90 -21.53 -7.77
N HIS A 283 -0.49 -21.29 -9.02
CA HIS A 283 0.92 -21.19 -9.40
C HIS A 283 1.45 -19.75 -9.48
N LYS A 284 0.59 -18.75 -9.69
CA LYS A 284 1.02 -17.34 -9.75
C LYS A 284 0.71 -16.60 -8.45
N LYS A 285 1.59 -16.76 -7.45
CA LYS A 285 1.54 -15.97 -6.22
C LYS A 285 2.46 -14.76 -6.34
N ILE A 286 1.90 -13.56 -6.19
CA ILE A 286 2.69 -12.33 -6.13
C ILE A 286 2.93 -11.99 -4.67
N MET A 287 4.19 -11.79 -4.32
CA MET A 287 4.59 -11.20 -3.04
C MET A 287 5.12 -9.81 -3.32
N PHE A 288 4.54 -8.80 -2.67
CA PHE A 288 5.04 -7.43 -2.78
C PHE A 288 6.33 -7.33 -1.98
N GLN A 289 7.44 -7.05 -2.67
CA GLN A 289 8.76 -6.99 -2.06
C GLN A 289 9.44 -5.65 -2.37
N ALA A 290 10.12 -5.08 -1.37
CA ALA A 290 11.03 -3.97 -1.55
C ALA A 290 12.35 -4.51 -2.14
N CYS A 291 12.55 -4.32 -3.45
CA CYS A 291 13.74 -4.75 -4.20
C CYS A 291 14.12 -6.24 -4.01
N SER A 292 13.13 -7.12 -3.80
CA SER A 292 13.32 -8.55 -3.49
C SER A 292 14.09 -8.85 -2.18
N LEU A 293 14.31 -7.84 -1.33
CA LEU A 293 15.02 -7.99 -0.05
C LEU A 293 14.07 -8.14 1.12
N PHE A 294 12.95 -7.40 1.13
CA PHE A 294 11.98 -7.42 2.21
C PHE A 294 10.56 -7.60 1.68
N SER A 295 9.82 -8.56 2.21
CA SER A 295 8.37 -8.65 1.99
C SER A 295 7.69 -7.46 2.66
N ILE A 296 6.88 -6.74 1.90
CA ILE A 296 6.05 -5.65 2.40
C ILE A 296 4.75 -6.27 2.88
N ASP A 297 4.77 -6.81 4.10
CA ASP A 297 3.63 -7.45 4.74
C ASP A 297 3.52 -7.01 6.21
N CYS A 298 2.48 -7.50 6.91
CA CYS A 298 2.34 -7.25 8.35
C CYS A 298 3.48 -7.89 9.17
N GLY A 299 4.27 -8.80 8.58
CA GLY A 299 5.51 -9.32 9.15
C GLY A 299 6.57 -8.23 9.29
N LEU A 300 6.62 -7.26 8.36
CA LEU A 300 7.46 -6.07 8.50
C LEU A 300 7.07 -5.26 9.75
N LEU A 301 5.79 -4.95 9.93
CA LEU A 301 5.29 -4.26 11.13
C LEU A 301 5.59 -5.05 12.41
N ARG A 302 5.41 -6.38 12.36
CA ARG A 302 5.76 -7.26 13.48
C ARG A 302 7.27 -7.29 13.73
N SER A 303 8.13 -7.22 12.72
CA SER A 303 9.58 -7.16 12.91
C SER A 303 10.04 -5.82 13.52
N VAL A 304 9.36 -4.72 13.17
CA VAL A 304 9.62 -3.40 13.74
C VAL A 304 9.06 -3.30 15.17
N SER A 305 7.94 -3.97 15.46
CA SER A 305 7.30 -3.96 16.78
C SER A 305 7.83 -5.02 17.75
N ASN A 306 8.18 -6.21 17.28
CA ASN A 306 8.79 -7.30 18.06
C ASN A 306 10.29 -7.30 17.81
N ASN A 307 10.98 -6.37 18.46
CA ASN A 307 12.41 -6.52 18.72
C ASN A 307 12.66 -7.33 20.01
N ASN A 308 11.83 -8.34 20.27
CA ASN A 308 11.93 -9.25 21.42
C ASN A 308 11.97 -10.69 20.91
N TYR A 309 13.18 -11.26 21.01
CA TYR A 309 13.62 -12.65 21.00
C TYR A 309 13.01 -13.65 19.98
N PRO A 310 13.85 -14.44 19.28
CA PRO A 310 13.38 -15.58 18.50
C PRO A 310 12.84 -16.63 19.47
N ILE A 311 11.53 -16.86 19.47
CA ILE A 311 10.99 -18.08 20.05
C ILE A 311 11.13 -19.15 18.98
N LEU A 312 12.19 -19.94 19.12
CA LEU A 312 12.28 -21.30 18.60
C LEU A 312 11.14 -22.11 19.25
N HIS A 313 10.12 -22.46 18.46
CA HIS A 313 9.56 -23.81 18.27
C HIS A 313 8.21 -23.73 17.55
#